data_AF-A0A1J4VGS3-F1
#
_entry.id   AF-A0A1J4VGS3-F1
#
_cell.length_a   1.000
_cell.length_b   1.000
_cell.length_c   1.000
_cell.angle_alpha   90.00
_cell.angle_beta   90.00
_cell.angle_gamma   90.00
#
_symmetry.space_group_name_H-M   'P 1'
#
loop_
_entity.id
_entity.type
_entity.pdbx_description
1 polymer ?
#
loop_
_entity_poly.entity_id
_entity_poly.type
_entity_poly.pdbx_seq_one_letter_code
_entity_poly.pdbx_strand_id
1 'polypeptide(L)'
;MRYTKIVLPYKIKNSILAVGAQSKGVFCFVKGNTAYLSDSGGDLSDLENFKKFERDIKRLQRKLKIKPMIIACDLHPEYVSTKYALRTTNDDRRESRAVRQAHGASNGAERSRSTKPRGERRPKGVPSEAEGRTTKIQHHEAHIASCMTDNNIKGKVIGIAFDGTGFGLDGNIWGGEFFVGDIKGLKRASHLKYIPMPGGEASIKEPWRMAFSYLYAIYGKSAIPEILTRLDKKKIDILSQMIDKKINSPLTSSMGRLFDGVSALIGICAFAGYEGEAAIELEKMILEHGAWSTEHRKYKFGYFNEAGVVIIDWEPVIRSVVKDLKRGVKKPEISVKFHNSICDMIKEACNLLRKRYKIGKVCMSGGVFQNKYLSGRIKPILEKEGFNIYVHKNIPTHDGGIALGQAVLANL
;
A
#
# COMPACT_ATOMS: atom_id res chain seq x y z
N MET A 1 -6.58 -18.58 19.06
CA MET A 1 -6.57 -17.48 18.09
C MET A 1 -7.82 -16.65 18.29
N ARG A 2 -7.70 -15.34 18.41
CA ARG A 2 -8.86 -14.45 18.30
C ARG A 2 -9.06 -14.09 16.83
N TYR A 3 -10.27 -13.65 16.51
CA TYR A 3 -10.64 -13.13 15.20
C TYR A 3 -11.81 -12.18 15.41
N THR A 4 -11.94 -11.19 14.54
CA THR A 4 -13.07 -10.28 14.51
C THR A 4 -14.10 -10.81 13.51
N LYS A 5 -15.35 -10.94 13.96
CA LYS A 5 -16.48 -11.33 13.10
C LYS A 5 -17.15 -10.07 12.56
N ILE A 6 -17.27 -9.97 11.25
CA ILE A 6 -17.92 -8.84 10.57
C ILE A 6 -19.08 -9.40 9.74
N VAL A 7 -20.28 -8.84 9.93
CA VAL A 7 -21.46 -9.21 9.16
C VAL A 7 -21.50 -8.35 7.90
N LEU A 8 -21.45 -8.99 6.75
CA LEU A 8 -21.54 -8.34 5.45
C LEU A 8 -23.01 -8.06 5.11
N PRO A 9 -23.30 -6.95 4.43
CA PRO A 9 -24.67 -6.58 4.06
C PRO A 9 -25.23 -7.38 2.87
N TYR A 10 -24.44 -8.31 2.34
CA TYR A 10 -24.82 -9.23 1.26
C TYR A 10 -24.14 -10.58 1.47
N LYS A 11 -24.67 -11.60 0.78
CA LYS A 11 -24.14 -12.96 0.82
C LYS A 11 -23.11 -13.16 -0.30
N ILE A 12 -21.90 -13.56 0.07
CA ILE A 12 -20.86 -14.04 -0.84
C ILE A 12 -21.14 -15.52 -1.16
N LYS A 13 -21.20 -15.86 -2.46
CA LYS A 13 -21.59 -17.18 -2.94
C LYS A 13 -20.52 -18.23 -2.65
N ASN A 14 -19.28 -17.91 -2.97
CA ASN A 14 -18.12 -18.79 -2.80
C ASN A 14 -17.42 -18.49 -1.47
N SER A 15 -16.94 -19.51 -0.78
CA SER A 15 -16.05 -19.29 0.37
C SER A 15 -14.72 -18.73 -0.08
N ILE A 16 -14.23 -17.70 0.61
CA ILE A 16 -13.01 -16.97 0.23
C ILE A 16 -12.00 -17.01 1.38
N LEU A 17 -10.72 -17.15 1.03
CA LEU A 17 -9.58 -16.80 1.90
C LEU A 17 -8.86 -15.61 1.26
N ALA A 18 -8.89 -14.45 1.90
CA ALA A 18 -8.03 -13.32 1.52
C ALA A 18 -6.79 -13.30 2.40
N VAL A 19 -5.60 -13.25 1.80
CA VAL A 19 -4.32 -13.39 2.53
C VAL A 19 -3.70 -12.06 2.97
N GLY A 20 -4.30 -10.92 2.62
CA GLY A 20 -3.86 -9.60 3.04
C GLY A 20 -2.60 -9.10 2.34
N ALA A 21 -1.90 -8.17 3.00
CA ALA A 21 -0.64 -7.58 2.55
C ALA A 21 0.56 -8.43 3.01
N GLN A 22 1.77 -7.91 2.80
CA GLN A 22 2.99 -8.43 3.45
C GLN A 22 3.19 -7.82 4.84
N SER A 23 3.11 -6.50 4.96
CA SER A 23 3.20 -5.81 6.24
C SER A 23 1.92 -6.06 7.05
N LYS A 24 2.05 -6.21 8.37
CA LYS A 24 0.93 -6.43 9.30
C LYS A 24 0.02 -7.58 8.85
N GLY A 25 0.61 -8.74 8.55
CA GLY A 25 -0.01 -9.93 8.00
C GLY A 25 -1.32 -10.33 8.70
N VAL A 26 -2.43 -9.98 8.07
CA VAL A 26 -3.79 -10.30 8.47
C VAL A 26 -4.46 -11.04 7.32
N PHE A 27 -5.18 -12.11 7.62
CA PHE A 27 -6.00 -12.83 6.63
C PHE A 27 -7.48 -12.80 7.00
N CYS A 28 -8.34 -13.02 6.02
CA CYS A 28 -9.79 -13.01 6.19
C CYS A 28 -10.42 -14.25 5.54
N PHE A 29 -11.22 -15.00 6.30
CA PHE A 29 -12.13 -15.98 5.72
C PHE A 29 -13.51 -15.36 5.52
N VAL A 30 -14.18 -15.65 4.41
CA VAL A 30 -15.58 -15.29 4.21
C VAL A 30 -16.41 -16.52 3.84
N LYS A 31 -17.58 -16.67 4.47
CA LYS A 31 -18.60 -17.67 4.13
C LYS A 31 -19.99 -17.09 4.31
N GLY A 32 -20.79 -17.13 3.25
CA GLY A 32 -22.12 -16.51 3.25
C GLY A 32 -22.01 -15.01 3.47
N ASN A 33 -22.66 -14.49 4.51
CA ASN A 33 -22.64 -13.06 4.85
C ASN A 33 -21.70 -12.73 6.04
N THR A 34 -20.75 -13.61 6.37
CA THR A 34 -19.86 -13.39 7.51
C THR A 34 -18.40 -13.44 7.09
N ALA A 35 -17.66 -12.40 7.45
CA ALA A 35 -16.22 -12.32 7.37
C ALA A 35 -15.57 -12.56 8.75
N TYR A 36 -14.46 -13.28 8.75
CA TYR A 36 -13.67 -13.65 9.94
C TYR A 36 -12.24 -13.16 9.73
N LEU A 37 -11.94 -12.00 10.28
CA LEU A 37 -10.64 -11.33 10.15
C LEU A 37 -9.70 -11.77 11.28
N SER A 38 -8.48 -12.19 10.96
CA SER A 38 -7.48 -12.55 11.96
C SER A 38 -6.95 -11.33 12.73
N ASP A 39 -6.33 -11.57 13.89
CA ASP A 39 -5.44 -10.57 14.49
C ASP A 39 -4.20 -10.37 13.61
N SER A 40 -3.48 -9.26 13.82
CA SER A 40 -2.20 -8.98 13.13
C SER A 40 -1.13 -10.00 13.50
N GLY A 41 -0.45 -10.53 12.48
CA GLY A 41 0.68 -11.45 12.59
C GLY A 41 2.06 -10.80 12.49
N GLY A 42 2.16 -9.47 12.41
CA GLY A 42 3.43 -8.78 12.16
C GLY A 42 3.84 -8.77 10.68
N ASP A 43 5.08 -8.41 10.36
CA ASP A 43 5.59 -8.44 8.98
C ASP A 43 5.86 -9.88 8.55
N LEU A 44 5.27 -10.30 7.43
CA LEU A 44 5.41 -11.65 6.87
C LEU A 44 6.76 -11.90 6.17
N SER A 45 7.61 -10.89 6.04
CA SER A 45 9.02 -11.08 5.64
C SER A 45 9.82 -11.82 6.73
N ASP A 46 9.40 -11.72 7.98
CA ASP A 46 9.95 -12.50 9.09
C ASP A 46 9.42 -13.95 9.07
N LEU A 47 10.35 -14.91 9.20
CA LEU A 47 10.06 -16.33 9.08
C LEU A 47 9.15 -16.85 10.20
N GLU A 48 9.29 -16.32 11.43
CA GLU A 48 8.47 -16.74 12.56
C GLU A 48 7.03 -16.24 12.39
N ASN A 49 6.87 -14.97 12.02
CA ASN A 49 5.59 -14.37 11.68
C ASN A 49 4.90 -15.14 10.54
N PHE A 50 5.63 -15.48 9.47
CA PHE A 50 5.07 -16.26 8.36
C PHE A 50 4.64 -17.67 8.78
N LYS A 51 5.47 -18.41 9.52
CA LYS A 51 5.10 -19.75 10.04
C LYS A 51 3.90 -19.68 10.97
N LYS A 52 3.78 -18.63 11.78
CA LYS A 52 2.61 -18.39 12.62
C LYS A 52 1.36 -18.13 11.77
N PHE A 53 1.47 -17.27 10.75
CA PHE A 53 0.40 -16.95 9.80
C PHE A 53 -0.15 -18.22 9.12
N GLU A 54 0.71 -19.10 8.60
CA GLU A 54 0.28 -20.37 7.98
C GLU A 54 -0.44 -21.30 8.96
N ARG A 55 0.09 -21.44 10.18
CA ARG A 55 -0.53 -22.25 11.25
C ARG A 55 -1.91 -21.70 11.63
N ASP A 56 -2.02 -20.38 11.70
CA ASP A 56 -3.24 -19.67 12.07
C ASP A 56 -4.33 -19.82 11.00
N ILE A 57 -3.99 -19.71 9.71
CA ILE A 57 -4.92 -20.01 8.60
C ILE A 57 -5.47 -21.43 8.74
N LYS A 58 -4.59 -22.45 8.84
CA LYS A 58 -5.01 -23.87 8.95
C LYS A 58 -5.84 -24.14 10.20
N ARG A 59 -5.54 -23.47 11.31
CA ARG A 59 -6.29 -23.59 12.56
C ARG A 59 -7.69 -22.99 12.43
N LEU A 60 -7.79 -21.78 11.88
CA LEU A 60 -9.07 -21.10 11.75
C LEU A 60 -9.96 -21.75 10.68
N GLN A 61 -9.38 -22.23 9.57
CA GLN A 61 -10.07 -23.00 8.54
C GLN A 61 -10.77 -24.24 9.12
N ARG A 62 -10.05 -25.04 9.91
CA ARG A 62 -10.60 -26.22 10.61
C ARG A 62 -11.66 -25.84 11.62
N LYS A 63 -11.41 -24.80 12.42
CA LYS A 63 -12.38 -24.31 13.44
C LYS A 63 -13.70 -23.86 12.81
N LEU A 64 -13.64 -23.15 11.69
CA LEU A 64 -14.83 -22.61 11.01
C LEU A 64 -15.47 -23.59 10.02
N LYS A 65 -14.82 -24.73 9.72
CA LYS A 65 -15.24 -25.69 8.69
C LYS A 65 -15.51 -24.98 7.35
N ILE A 66 -14.58 -24.12 6.95
CA ILE A 66 -14.61 -23.39 5.68
C ILE A 66 -13.59 -24.04 4.74
N LYS A 67 -14.00 -24.44 3.54
CA LYS A 67 -13.09 -24.83 2.46
C LYS A 67 -13.10 -23.68 1.43
N PRO A 68 -12.04 -22.86 1.31
CA PRO A 68 -12.03 -21.76 0.34
C PRO A 68 -12.11 -22.27 -1.09
N MET A 69 -12.99 -21.66 -1.88
CA MET A 69 -13.07 -21.86 -3.34
C MET A 69 -12.28 -20.78 -4.10
N ILE A 70 -12.01 -19.65 -3.44
CA ILE A 70 -11.21 -18.55 -3.97
C ILE A 70 -10.17 -18.16 -2.93
N ILE A 71 -8.93 -17.97 -3.37
CA ILE A 71 -7.88 -17.35 -2.56
C ILE A 71 -7.54 -15.98 -3.15
N ALA A 72 -7.85 -14.90 -2.43
CA ALA A 72 -7.57 -13.54 -2.84
C ALA A 72 -6.22 -13.08 -2.29
N CYS A 73 -5.36 -12.50 -3.11
CA CYS A 73 -4.06 -11.96 -2.72
C CYS A 73 -3.81 -10.59 -3.32
N ASP A 74 -2.78 -9.90 -2.82
CA ASP A 74 -2.32 -8.64 -3.39
C ASP A 74 -1.79 -8.84 -4.82
N LEU A 75 -1.83 -7.78 -5.62
CA LEU A 75 -1.27 -7.75 -6.96
C LEU A 75 0.27 -7.91 -6.93
N HIS A 76 0.92 -7.50 -5.85
CA HIS A 76 2.37 -7.56 -5.71
C HIS A 76 2.89 -9.02 -5.83
N PRO A 77 3.72 -9.33 -6.85
CA PRO A 77 4.13 -10.71 -7.13
C PRO A 77 5.07 -11.27 -6.06
N GLU A 78 5.92 -10.42 -5.48
CA GLU A 78 6.96 -10.87 -4.54
C GLU A 78 6.50 -10.98 -3.09
N TYR A 79 5.27 -10.56 -2.76
CA TYR A 79 4.78 -10.67 -1.39
C TYR A 79 4.72 -12.13 -0.96
N VAL A 80 5.18 -12.39 0.26
CA VAL A 80 5.16 -13.73 0.85
C VAL A 80 3.71 -14.25 0.95
N SER A 81 2.74 -13.38 1.24
CA SER A 81 1.32 -13.72 1.23
C SER A 81 0.82 -14.08 -0.18
N THR A 82 1.23 -13.35 -1.22
CA THR A 82 0.92 -13.69 -2.62
C THR A 82 1.50 -15.03 -3.03
N LYS A 83 2.77 -15.31 -2.70
CA LYS A 83 3.42 -16.59 -2.94
C LYS A 83 2.73 -17.73 -2.20
N TYR A 84 2.29 -17.51 -0.95
CA TYR A 84 1.48 -18.45 -0.21
C TYR A 84 0.18 -18.78 -0.96
N ALA A 85 -0.58 -17.76 -1.39
CA ALA A 85 -1.84 -17.95 -2.10
C ALA A 85 -1.67 -18.76 -3.39
N LEU A 86 -0.63 -18.47 -4.18
CA LEU A 86 -0.34 -19.19 -5.43
C LEU A 86 0.08 -20.64 -5.19
N ARG A 87 0.90 -20.91 -4.16
CA ARG A 87 1.31 -22.27 -3.79
C ARG A 87 0.15 -23.10 -3.26
N THR A 88 -0.82 -22.49 -2.58
CA THR A 88 -1.99 -23.21 -2.06
C THR A 88 -2.98 -23.61 -3.16
N THR A 89 -3.05 -22.87 -4.26
CA THR A 89 -3.92 -23.21 -5.40
C THR A 89 -3.24 -24.05 -6.48
N ASN A 90 -1.92 -23.93 -6.63
CA ASN A 90 -1.13 -24.75 -7.54
C ASN A 90 -0.66 -26.03 -6.81
N ASP A 91 -1.42 -27.10 -7.01
CA ASP A 91 -0.92 -28.46 -6.84
C ASP A 91 0.31 -28.63 -7.75
N ASP A 92 1.42 -29.18 -7.23
CA ASP A 92 2.67 -29.56 -7.92
C ASP A 92 2.49 -30.55 -9.11
N ARG A 93 1.29 -30.62 -9.70
CA ARG A 93 0.85 -31.62 -10.69
C ARG A 93 0.72 -31.10 -12.12
N ARG A 94 0.76 -29.78 -12.39
CA ARG A 94 0.62 -29.29 -13.78
C ARG A 94 1.92 -29.34 -14.58
N GLU A 95 3.08 -29.10 -13.98
CA GLU A 95 4.37 -29.30 -14.67
C GLU A 95 4.77 -30.79 -14.74
N SER A 96 4.51 -31.57 -13.69
CA SER A 96 4.91 -32.98 -13.65
C SER A 96 4.01 -33.92 -14.48
N ARG A 97 2.77 -33.53 -14.84
CA ARG A 97 1.96 -34.25 -15.86
C ARG A 97 2.36 -33.89 -17.30
N ALA A 98 2.72 -32.64 -17.57
CA ALA A 98 3.17 -32.23 -18.90
C ALA A 98 4.52 -32.89 -19.26
N VAL A 99 5.45 -32.98 -18.30
CA VAL A 99 6.74 -33.67 -18.49
C VAL A 99 6.56 -35.18 -18.58
N ARG A 100 5.61 -35.79 -17.84
CA ARG A 100 5.32 -37.24 -17.93
C ARG A 100 4.54 -37.64 -19.18
N GLN A 101 3.66 -36.79 -19.70
CA GLN A 101 2.99 -37.03 -20.98
C GLN A 101 3.91 -36.78 -22.19
N ALA A 102 4.92 -35.90 -22.05
CA ALA A 102 5.96 -35.72 -23.07
C ALA A 102 6.99 -36.87 -23.10
N HIS A 103 7.19 -37.59 -21.99
CA HIS A 103 8.17 -38.72 -21.91
C HIS A 103 7.53 -40.12 -22.00
N GLY A 104 6.20 -40.22 -22.14
CA GLY A 104 5.49 -41.50 -22.27
C GLY A 104 5.27 -41.97 -23.71
N ALA A 105 5.71 -41.18 -24.70
CA ALA A 105 5.52 -41.45 -26.12
C ALA A 105 6.86 -41.45 -26.88
N SER A 106 7.88 -42.15 -26.35
CA SER A 106 9.02 -42.59 -27.16
C SER A 106 9.80 -43.69 -26.43
N ASN A 107 10.04 -44.78 -27.16
CA ASN A 107 11.02 -45.84 -26.95
C ASN A 107 10.59 -47.04 -26.12
N GLY A 108 10.22 -48.09 -26.87
CA GLY A 108 10.41 -49.46 -26.45
C GLY A 108 11.87 -49.91 -26.54
N ALA A 109 12.09 -51.11 -26.00
CA ALA A 109 13.30 -51.93 -26.03
C ALA A 109 14.50 -51.44 -25.18
N GLU A 110 14.69 -52.04 -24.00
CA GLU A 110 15.69 -53.09 -23.75
C GLU A 110 15.75 -53.48 -22.26
N ARG A 111 15.99 -54.77 -22.00
CA ARG A 111 16.16 -55.36 -20.67
C ARG A 111 17.63 -55.30 -20.27
N SER A 112 17.95 -54.83 -19.06
CA SER A 112 19.07 -55.37 -18.28
C SER A 112 18.85 -55.16 -16.77
N ARG A 113 19.35 -56.12 -15.98
CA ARG A 113 19.22 -56.23 -14.52
C ARG A 113 20.38 -55.50 -13.83
N SER A 114 20.12 -54.66 -12.82
CA SER A 114 21.04 -54.51 -11.67
C SER A 114 20.38 -53.83 -10.45
N THR A 115 20.46 -54.53 -9.31
CA THR A 115 20.68 -54.06 -7.92
C THR A 115 19.96 -52.81 -7.38
N LYS A 116 19.08 -53.05 -6.39
CA LYS A 116 18.55 -52.04 -5.44
C LYS A 116 19.60 -51.63 -4.39
N PRO A 117 19.55 -50.39 -3.90
CA PRO A 117 19.76 -50.11 -2.48
C PRO A 117 18.47 -49.67 -1.78
N ARG A 118 18.37 -50.07 -0.51
CA ARG A 118 17.31 -49.71 0.43
C ARG A 118 17.53 -48.28 0.95
N GLY A 119 16.41 -47.56 1.10
CA GLY A 119 16.20 -46.69 2.25
C GLY A 119 16.39 -45.20 2.04
N GLU A 120 15.32 -44.52 1.62
CA GLU A 120 15.06 -43.14 2.05
C GLU A 120 13.55 -42.97 2.24
N ARG A 121 13.14 -42.76 3.49
CA ARG A 121 11.75 -42.47 3.84
C ARG A 121 11.41 -41.08 3.33
N ARG A 122 10.58 -41.01 2.28
CA ARG A 122 9.95 -39.77 1.81
C ARG A 122 9.23 -39.07 2.98
N PRO A 123 9.35 -37.74 3.12
CA PRO A 123 8.50 -37.01 4.06
C PRO A 123 7.03 -37.21 3.67
N LYS A 124 6.20 -37.52 4.66
CA LYS A 124 4.75 -37.66 4.50
C LYS A 124 4.19 -36.38 3.86
N GLY A 125 3.55 -36.54 2.70
CA GLY A 125 2.95 -35.45 1.94
C GLY A 125 1.98 -34.63 2.80
N VAL A 126 2.08 -33.32 2.66
CA VAL A 126 1.09 -32.37 3.16
C VAL A 126 -0.23 -32.67 2.44
N PRO A 127 -1.39 -32.73 3.12
CA PRO A 127 -2.67 -32.94 2.46
C PRO A 127 -2.95 -31.84 1.44
N SER A 128 -3.31 -32.22 0.22
CA SER A 128 -3.75 -31.28 -0.84
C SER A 128 -5.07 -30.63 -0.41
N GLU A 129 -5.05 -29.34 -0.09
CA GLU A 129 -6.26 -28.58 0.25
C GLU A 129 -6.53 -27.49 -0.81
N ALA A 130 -7.72 -27.61 -1.43
CA ALA A 130 -8.46 -26.66 -2.29
C ALA A 130 -8.28 -26.78 -3.82
N GLU A 131 -9.34 -27.27 -4.51
CA GLU A 131 -9.66 -26.99 -5.92
C GLU A 131 -10.10 -25.52 -6.11
N GLY A 132 -9.37 -24.57 -5.52
CA GLY A 132 -9.71 -23.15 -5.51
C GLY A 132 -8.89 -22.36 -6.53
N ARG A 133 -9.45 -21.26 -7.05
CA ARG A 133 -8.73 -20.33 -7.94
C ARG A 133 -8.11 -19.17 -7.16
N THR A 134 -6.96 -18.66 -7.60
CA THR A 134 -6.40 -17.41 -7.07
C THR A 134 -6.99 -16.20 -7.77
N THR A 135 -7.22 -15.11 -7.03
CA THR A 135 -7.57 -13.80 -7.61
C THR A 135 -6.63 -12.74 -7.05
N LYS A 136 -5.98 -11.97 -7.93
CA LYS A 136 -5.13 -10.84 -7.54
C LYS A 136 -5.98 -9.59 -7.43
N ILE A 137 -5.82 -8.84 -6.34
CA ILE A 137 -6.56 -7.62 -6.05
C ILE A 137 -5.57 -6.48 -5.86
N GLN A 138 -5.87 -5.33 -6.46
CA GLN A 138 -5.03 -4.15 -6.33
C GLN A 138 -5.07 -3.60 -4.89
N HIS A 139 -3.89 -3.27 -4.35
CA HIS A 139 -3.68 -2.91 -2.96
C HIS A 139 -4.57 -1.75 -2.45
N HIS A 140 -4.62 -0.66 -3.22
CA HIS A 140 -5.34 0.55 -2.85
C HIS A 140 -6.85 0.41 -3.06
N GLU A 141 -7.27 -0.33 -4.08
CA GLU A 141 -8.68 -0.73 -4.23
C GLU A 141 -9.14 -1.57 -3.03
N ALA A 142 -8.29 -2.48 -2.52
CA ALA A 142 -8.59 -3.24 -1.30
C ALA A 142 -8.72 -2.33 -0.07
N HIS A 143 -7.90 -1.29 0.07
CA HIS A 143 -8.06 -0.25 1.11
C HIS A 143 -9.41 0.47 1.02
N ILE A 144 -9.83 0.89 -0.17
CA ILE A 144 -11.12 1.57 -0.34
C ILE A 144 -12.29 0.61 -0.10
N ALA A 145 -12.21 -0.60 -0.65
CA ALA A 145 -13.20 -1.65 -0.50
C ALA A 145 -13.41 -2.06 0.96
N SER A 146 -12.33 -2.16 1.75
CA SER A 146 -12.42 -2.47 3.17
C SER A 146 -13.12 -1.34 3.94
N CYS A 147 -12.79 -0.08 3.65
CA CYS A 147 -13.45 1.09 4.27
C CYS A 147 -14.95 1.15 3.94
N MET A 148 -15.30 0.92 2.67
CA MET A 148 -16.69 0.85 2.21
C MET A 148 -17.47 -0.25 2.92
N THR A 149 -16.84 -1.43 3.07
CA THR A 149 -17.46 -2.61 3.71
C THR A 149 -17.65 -2.39 5.20
N ASP A 150 -16.64 -1.87 5.89
CA ASP A 150 -16.68 -1.61 7.33
C ASP A 150 -17.75 -0.56 7.71
N ASN A 151 -18.09 0.32 6.76
CA ASN A 151 -19.14 1.33 6.92
C ASN A 151 -20.49 0.94 6.28
N ASN A 152 -20.62 -0.25 5.70
CA ASN A 152 -21.83 -0.69 4.98
C ASN A 152 -22.28 0.32 3.89
N ILE A 153 -21.33 0.88 3.15
CA ILE A 153 -21.60 1.89 2.13
C ILE A 153 -21.99 1.23 0.82
N LYS A 154 -23.10 1.70 0.25
CA LYS A 154 -23.54 1.34 -1.11
C LYS A 154 -23.38 2.52 -2.06
N GLY A 155 -23.17 2.20 -3.34
CA GLY A 155 -23.05 3.16 -4.43
C GLY A 155 -21.64 3.75 -4.57
N LYS A 156 -21.53 4.77 -5.43
CA LYS A 156 -20.25 5.36 -5.80
C LYS A 156 -19.66 6.22 -4.67
N VAL A 157 -18.34 6.16 -4.51
CA VAL A 157 -17.55 6.95 -3.57
C VAL A 157 -16.35 7.58 -4.29
N ILE A 158 -15.82 8.64 -3.70
CA ILE A 158 -14.44 9.07 -3.91
C ILE A 158 -13.62 8.34 -2.84
N GLY A 159 -12.74 7.43 -3.25
CA GLY A 159 -11.84 6.72 -2.35
C GLY A 159 -10.48 7.42 -2.30
N ILE A 160 -9.98 7.75 -1.11
CA ILE A 160 -8.64 8.29 -0.89
C ILE A 160 -7.80 7.21 -0.23
N ALA A 161 -6.75 6.76 -0.93
CA ALA A 161 -5.86 5.70 -0.46
C ALA A 161 -4.44 6.26 -0.36
N PHE A 162 -4.07 6.74 0.84
CA PHE A 162 -2.76 7.31 1.11
C PHE A 162 -1.92 6.37 1.97
N ASP A 163 -0.83 5.89 1.40
CA ASP A 163 0.04 4.88 2.00
C ASP A 163 1.53 5.11 1.70
N GLY A 164 2.38 4.26 2.27
CA GLY A 164 3.80 4.20 2.00
C GLY A 164 4.12 3.53 0.66
N THR A 165 3.66 2.29 0.45
CA THR A 165 3.94 1.52 -0.78
C THR A 165 2.80 0.57 -1.09
N GLY A 166 2.34 0.57 -2.34
CA GLY A 166 1.51 -0.50 -2.88
C GLY A 166 1.69 -0.65 -4.39
N PHE A 167 1.52 -1.87 -4.89
CA PHE A 167 1.80 -2.17 -6.30
C PHE A 167 0.70 -1.60 -7.21
N GLY A 168 1.10 -0.74 -8.14
CA GLY A 168 0.23 -0.13 -9.13
C GLY A 168 -0.11 -1.06 -10.30
N LEU A 169 -1.22 -0.79 -10.98
CA LEU A 169 -1.59 -1.52 -12.20
C LEU A 169 -0.66 -1.24 -13.38
N ASP A 170 0.07 -0.12 -13.30
CA ASP A 170 1.07 0.33 -14.28
C ASP A 170 2.50 -0.10 -13.92
N GLY A 171 2.66 -0.95 -12.90
CA GLY A 171 3.97 -1.41 -12.41
C GLY A 171 4.73 -0.39 -11.57
N ASN A 172 4.18 0.80 -11.33
CA ASN A 172 4.77 1.80 -10.46
C ASN A 172 4.34 1.62 -9.01
N ILE A 173 5.02 2.31 -8.09
CA ILE A 173 4.70 2.29 -6.67
C ILE A 173 3.67 3.36 -6.36
N TRP A 174 2.47 2.96 -5.95
CA TRP A 174 1.39 3.87 -5.57
C TRP A 174 1.40 4.13 -4.06
N GLY A 175 0.68 5.17 -3.66
CA GLY A 175 0.49 5.54 -2.24
C GLY A 175 -0.08 6.94 -2.03
N GLY A 176 -0.51 7.64 -3.08
CA GLY A 176 -1.06 8.98 -3.02
C GLY A 176 -2.25 9.10 -3.96
N GLU A 177 -3.17 8.14 -3.86
CA GLU A 177 -4.16 7.84 -4.90
C GLU A 177 -5.58 8.28 -4.54
N PHE A 178 -6.33 8.72 -5.55
CA PHE A 178 -7.77 8.89 -5.48
C PHE A 178 -8.46 8.00 -6.50
N PHE A 179 -9.49 7.31 -6.06
CA PHE A 179 -10.36 6.46 -6.86
C PHE A 179 -11.77 7.02 -6.91
N VAL A 180 -12.50 6.72 -7.98
CA VAL A 180 -13.94 6.97 -8.09
C VAL A 180 -14.63 5.70 -8.56
N GLY A 181 -15.78 5.38 -7.97
CA GLY A 181 -16.54 4.20 -8.35
C GLY A 181 -17.22 3.53 -7.16
N ASP A 182 -17.79 2.37 -7.40
CA ASP A 182 -18.30 1.49 -6.35
C ASP A 182 -17.47 0.21 -6.29
N ILE A 183 -17.87 -0.73 -5.44
CA ILE A 183 -17.14 -1.98 -5.23
C ILE A 183 -16.90 -2.77 -6.52
N LYS A 184 -17.78 -2.64 -7.53
CA LYS A 184 -17.69 -3.38 -8.80
C LYS A 184 -16.72 -2.74 -9.80
N GLY A 185 -16.31 -1.49 -9.57
CA GLY A 185 -15.55 -0.73 -10.55
C GLY A 185 -14.96 0.54 -9.97
N LEU A 186 -14.02 0.39 -9.04
CA LEU A 186 -13.14 1.48 -8.61
C LEU A 186 -12.18 1.82 -9.75
N LYS A 187 -12.08 3.10 -10.10
CA LYS A 187 -11.16 3.59 -11.13
C LYS A 187 -10.28 4.68 -10.56
N ARG A 188 -8.97 4.58 -10.78
CA ARG A 188 -8.02 5.64 -10.42
C ARG A 188 -8.37 6.92 -11.18
N ALA A 189 -8.52 8.03 -10.47
CA ALA A 189 -9.00 9.30 -11.00
C ALA A 189 -8.09 10.49 -10.66
N SER A 190 -7.27 10.38 -9.63
CA SER A 190 -6.20 11.34 -9.34
C SER A 190 -5.05 10.66 -8.62
N HIS A 191 -3.85 11.22 -8.74
CA HIS A 191 -2.69 10.79 -7.96
C HIS A 191 -1.61 11.87 -7.86
N LEU A 192 -0.71 11.73 -6.90
CA LEU A 192 0.52 12.52 -6.84
C LEU A 192 1.39 12.31 -8.08
N LYS A 193 1.98 13.39 -8.60
CA LYS A 193 2.96 13.34 -9.69
C LYS A 193 4.08 12.35 -9.36
N TYR A 194 4.37 11.46 -10.30
CA TYR A 194 5.43 10.46 -10.12
C TYR A 194 6.80 11.11 -9.89
N ILE A 195 7.57 10.50 -9.00
CA ILE A 195 8.97 10.85 -8.72
C ILE A 195 9.82 9.56 -8.63
N PRO A 196 11.07 9.54 -9.11
CA PRO A 196 11.96 8.40 -8.92
C PRO A 196 12.30 8.16 -7.44
N MET A 197 12.40 6.90 -7.06
CA MET A 197 12.81 6.45 -5.72
C MET A 197 14.20 5.78 -5.80
N PRO A 198 15.30 6.56 -5.76
CA PRO A 198 16.63 6.03 -6.07
C PRO A 198 17.11 5.05 -4.98
N GLY A 199 17.32 3.80 -5.38
CA GLY A 199 17.66 2.68 -4.50
C GLY A 199 16.44 1.84 -4.08
N GLY A 200 15.25 2.12 -4.62
CA GLY A 200 14.02 1.40 -4.29
C GLY A 200 13.79 1.42 -2.77
N GLU A 201 13.65 0.23 -2.16
CA GLU A 201 13.43 0.05 -0.73
C GLU A 201 14.46 0.77 0.16
N ALA A 202 15.69 1.01 -0.32
CA ALA A 202 16.68 1.79 0.41
C ALA A 202 16.15 3.20 0.76
N SER A 203 15.31 3.80 -0.10
CA SER A 203 14.70 5.11 0.17
C SER A 203 13.69 5.11 1.31
N ILE A 204 13.19 3.94 1.73
CA ILE A 204 12.30 3.81 2.89
C ILE A 204 13.12 3.92 4.19
N LYS A 205 14.31 3.28 4.22
CA LYS A 205 15.24 3.34 5.37
C LYS A 205 16.08 4.61 5.38
N GLU A 206 16.27 5.22 4.22
CA GLU A 206 17.07 6.43 4.03
C GLU A 206 16.22 7.56 3.41
N PRO A 207 15.26 8.16 4.15
CA PRO A 207 14.43 9.29 3.71
C PRO A 207 15.17 10.43 3.00
N TRP A 208 16.45 10.67 3.33
CA TRP A 208 17.28 11.66 2.65
C TRP A 208 17.39 11.44 1.13
N ARG A 209 17.24 10.20 0.65
CA ARG A 209 17.20 9.85 -0.77
C ARG A 209 15.96 10.41 -1.47
N MET A 210 14.82 10.43 -0.79
CA MET A 210 13.61 11.06 -1.31
C MET A 210 13.76 12.59 -1.33
N ALA A 211 14.31 13.19 -0.28
CA ALA A 211 14.62 14.62 -0.28
C ALA A 211 15.54 15.01 -1.45
N PHE A 212 16.58 14.19 -1.69
CA PHE A 212 17.46 14.34 -2.84
C PHE A 212 16.69 14.25 -4.17
N SER A 213 15.85 13.22 -4.34
CA SER A 213 15.08 13.02 -5.58
C SER A 213 14.18 14.22 -5.90
N TYR A 214 13.46 14.75 -4.90
CA TYR A 214 12.64 15.95 -5.07
C TYR A 214 13.45 17.18 -5.44
N LEU A 215 14.59 17.42 -4.78
CA LEU A 215 15.44 18.57 -5.09
C LEU A 215 16.11 18.43 -6.46
N TYR A 216 16.55 17.22 -6.82
CA TYR A 216 17.16 16.93 -8.12
C TYR A 216 16.17 17.15 -9.26
N ALA A 217 14.92 16.70 -9.11
CA ALA A 217 13.88 16.93 -10.11
C ALA A 217 13.56 18.43 -10.32
N ILE A 218 13.73 19.25 -9.28
CA ILE A 218 13.39 20.69 -9.30
C ILE A 218 14.55 21.56 -9.80
N TYR A 219 15.78 21.24 -9.41
CA TYR A 219 16.96 22.09 -9.57
C TYR A 219 18.05 21.45 -10.45
N GLY A 220 17.93 20.17 -10.79
CA GLY A 220 18.98 19.42 -11.47
C GLY A 220 20.24 19.23 -10.62
N LYS A 221 21.31 18.78 -11.28
CA LYS A 221 22.59 18.45 -10.63
C LYS A 221 23.35 19.65 -10.08
N SER A 222 23.25 20.81 -10.75
CA SER A 222 24.11 21.99 -10.52
C SER A 222 23.55 22.99 -9.52
N ALA A 223 22.29 22.87 -9.09
CA ALA A 223 21.63 23.87 -8.24
C ALA A 223 20.93 23.27 -7.01
N ILE A 224 21.37 22.10 -6.54
CA ILE A 224 20.86 21.53 -5.28
C ILE A 224 21.16 22.52 -4.14
N PRO A 225 20.14 23.00 -3.40
CA PRO A 225 20.36 23.96 -2.33
C PRO A 225 21.37 23.44 -1.29
N GLU A 226 22.12 24.37 -0.71
CA GLU A 226 23.13 24.11 0.34
C GLU A 226 22.59 23.31 1.54
N ILE A 227 21.27 23.23 1.69
CA ILE A 227 20.60 22.36 2.66
C ILE A 227 21.04 20.88 2.56
N LEU A 228 21.49 20.43 1.39
CA LEU A 228 22.04 19.08 1.15
C LEU A 228 23.56 19.03 1.01
N THR A 229 24.33 20.12 1.14
CA THR A 229 25.80 20.08 0.98
C THR A 229 26.51 19.33 2.11
N ARG A 230 25.77 18.89 3.13
CA ARG A 230 26.25 17.92 4.13
C ARG A 230 26.31 16.48 3.59
N LEU A 231 25.77 16.20 2.41
CA LEU A 231 25.86 14.90 1.75
C LEU A 231 27.16 14.79 0.96
N ASP A 232 27.85 13.66 1.12
CA ASP A 232 29.04 13.31 0.35
C ASP A 232 28.78 13.44 -1.16
N LYS A 233 29.62 14.23 -1.85
CA LYS A 233 29.56 14.48 -3.29
C LYS A 233 29.50 13.18 -4.10
N LYS A 234 30.20 12.13 -3.66
CA LYS A 234 30.19 10.81 -4.31
C LYS A 234 28.79 10.18 -4.26
N LYS A 235 28.08 10.30 -3.14
CA LYS A 235 26.70 9.80 -3.01
C LYS A 235 25.74 10.55 -3.92
N ILE A 236 25.88 11.88 -4.01
CA ILE A 236 25.09 12.71 -4.93
C ILE A 236 25.28 12.26 -6.38
N ASP A 237 26.52 12.04 -6.81
CA ASP A 237 26.83 11.59 -8.17
C ASP A 237 26.21 10.21 -8.46
N ILE A 238 26.30 9.27 -7.51
CA ILE A 238 25.70 7.94 -7.64
C ILE A 238 24.18 8.06 -7.78
N LEU A 239 23.49 8.79 -6.90
CA LEU A 239 22.04 8.93 -6.96
C LEU A 239 21.58 9.65 -8.24
N SER A 240 22.31 10.68 -8.68
CA SER A 240 22.03 11.36 -9.95
C SER A 240 22.07 10.36 -11.10
N GLN A 241 23.12 9.54 -11.18
CA GLN A 241 23.25 8.51 -12.23
C GLN A 241 22.14 7.45 -12.14
N MET A 242 21.74 7.03 -10.94
CA MET A 242 20.62 6.09 -10.76
C MET A 242 19.31 6.65 -11.30
N ILE A 243 19.05 7.94 -11.07
CA ILE A 243 17.86 8.63 -11.59
C ILE A 243 17.94 8.78 -13.10
N ASP A 244 19.01 9.38 -13.63
CA ASP A 244 19.17 9.71 -15.04
C ASP A 244 19.14 8.45 -15.93
N LYS A 245 19.82 7.38 -15.47
CA LYS A 245 19.88 6.10 -16.20
C LYS A 245 18.72 5.15 -15.86
N LYS A 246 17.79 5.54 -14.99
CA LYS A 246 16.67 4.72 -14.52
C LYS A 246 17.10 3.37 -13.92
N ILE A 247 18.25 3.35 -13.24
CA ILE A 247 18.82 2.14 -12.61
C ILE A 247 18.37 2.08 -11.14
N ASN A 248 17.64 1.03 -10.78
CA ASN A 248 17.13 0.80 -9.42
C ASN A 248 16.44 2.06 -8.84
N SER A 249 15.66 2.74 -9.67
CA SER A 249 14.98 4.00 -9.34
C SER A 249 13.50 3.96 -9.77
N PRO A 250 12.71 3.00 -9.24
CA PRO A 250 11.30 2.87 -9.60
C PRO A 250 10.55 4.18 -9.33
N LEU A 251 9.54 4.47 -10.14
CA LEU A 251 8.70 5.65 -9.94
C LEU A 251 7.69 5.40 -8.81
N THR A 252 7.43 6.45 -8.04
CA THR A 252 6.43 6.43 -6.98
C THR A 252 5.53 7.66 -6.97
N SER A 253 4.24 7.45 -6.66
CA SER A 253 3.25 8.48 -6.34
C SER A 253 2.88 8.45 -4.85
N SER A 254 3.77 7.95 -4.00
CA SER A 254 3.50 7.70 -2.58
C SER A 254 3.41 8.97 -1.73
N MET A 255 2.32 9.09 -0.97
CA MET A 255 2.18 10.12 0.05
C MET A 255 3.19 9.89 1.19
N GLY A 256 3.39 8.65 1.63
CA GLY A 256 4.40 8.34 2.65
C GLY A 256 5.81 8.78 2.23
N ARG A 257 6.21 8.57 0.97
CA ARG A 257 7.51 9.04 0.46
C ARG A 257 7.60 10.57 0.36
N LEU A 258 6.48 11.28 0.15
CA LEU A 258 6.43 12.74 0.24
C LEU A 258 6.65 13.23 1.68
N PHE A 259 6.03 12.58 2.67
CA PHE A 259 6.32 12.84 4.09
C PHE A 259 7.79 12.60 4.43
N ASP A 260 8.35 11.46 4.02
CA ASP A 260 9.75 11.11 4.26
C ASP A 260 10.70 12.16 3.66
N GLY A 261 10.46 12.55 2.40
CA GLY A 261 11.26 13.57 1.72
C GLY A 261 11.20 14.93 2.42
N VAL A 262 10.03 15.38 2.86
CA VAL A 262 9.91 16.66 3.60
C VAL A 262 10.55 16.57 4.99
N SER A 263 10.35 15.47 5.71
CA SER A 263 10.96 15.23 7.03
C SER A 263 12.48 15.25 6.97
N ALA A 264 13.06 14.58 5.98
CA ALA A 264 14.50 14.61 5.74
C ALA A 264 15.00 16.00 5.30
N LEU A 265 14.27 16.67 4.40
CA LEU A 265 14.63 17.99 3.89
C LEU A 265 14.72 19.05 4.99
N ILE A 266 13.84 19.00 5.98
CA ILE A 266 13.87 19.92 7.13
C ILE A 266 14.75 19.42 8.29
N GLY A 267 15.45 18.29 8.10
CA GLY A 267 16.42 17.73 9.03
C GLY A 267 15.78 17.17 10.30
N ILE A 268 14.65 16.46 10.18
CA ILE A 268 14.04 15.68 11.28
C ILE A 268 14.51 14.24 11.22
N CYS A 269 14.27 13.54 10.11
CA CYS A 269 14.62 12.13 9.96
C CYS A 269 15.31 11.90 8.62
N ALA A 270 16.62 11.66 8.65
CA ALA A 270 17.39 11.29 7.47
C ALA A 270 17.46 9.76 7.29
N PHE A 271 17.43 9.02 8.40
CA PHE A 271 17.51 7.56 8.46
C PHE A 271 16.39 7.05 9.38
N ALA A 272 15.63 6.07 8.90
CA ALA A 272 14.54 5.44 9.62
C ALA A 272 14.95 4.05 10.10
N GLY A 273 14.78 3.78 11.38
CA GLY A 273 14.90 2.48 12.03
C GLY A 273 13.63 1.62 11.90
N TYR A 274 12.47 2.21 11.62
CA TYR A 274 11.22 1.48 11.37
C TYR A 274 10.33 2.14 10.32
N GLU A 275 9.37 1.38 9.80
CA GLU A 275 8.46 1.84 8.76
C GLU A 275 7.59 3.03 9.23
N GLY A 276 7.64 4.13 8.49
CA GLY A 276 6.85 5.33 8.75
C GLY A 276 7.44 6.29 9.78
N GLU A 277 8.63 6.02 10.33
CA GLU A 277 9.27 6.86 11.36
C GLU A 277 9.37 8.33 10.95
N ALA A 278 9.86 8.63 9.74
CA ALA A 278 10.05 10.01 9.30
C ALA A 278 8.73 10.81 9.25
N ALA A 279 7.63 10.16 8.86
CA ALA A 279 6.29 10.75 8.87
C ALA A 279 5.77 10.96 10.31
N ILE A 280 6.00 9.99 11.20
CA ILE A 280 5.61 10.06 12.61
C ILE A 280 6.37 11.18 13.34
N GLU A 281 7.69 11.28 13.15
CA GLU A 281 8.49 12.34 13.76
C GLU A 281 8.09 13.73 13.24
N LEU A 282 7.72 13.84 11.96
CA LEU A 282 7.21 15.08 11.39
C LEU A 282 5.89 15.50 12.05
N GLU A 283 4.99 14.54 12.35
CA GLU A 283 3.76 14.79 13.11
C GLU A 283 4.04 15.18 14.57
N LYS A 284 4.94 14.47 15.26
CA LYS A 284 5.31 14.75 16.67
C LYS A 284 5.77 16.18 16.87
N MET A 285 6.54 16.74 15.93
CA MET A 285 6.93 18.14 15.97
C MET A 285 5.74 19.10 16.10
N ILE A 286 4.59 18.76 15.52
CA ILE A 286 3.37 19.57 15.64
C ILE A 286 2.74 19.39 17.02
N LEU A 287 2.66 18.15 17.52
CA LEU A 287 1.99 17.85 18.78
C LEU A 287 2.76 18.41 19.99
N GLU A 288 4.09 18.40 19.93
CA GLU A 288 4.95 18.84 21.03
C GLU A 288 5.23 20.34 21.01
N HIS A 289 5.26 20.96 19.83
CA HIS A 289 5.70 22.36 19.65
C HIS A 289 4.66 23.23 18.93
N GLY A 290 3.43 22.71 18.78
CA GLY A 290 2.38 23.32 17.98
C GLY A 290 2.01 24.73 18.45
N ALA A 291 2.41 25.72 17.67
CA ALA A 291 1.91 27.09 17.76
C ALA A 291 0.39 27.09 17.54
N TRP A 292 -0.37 27.44 18.58
CA TRP A 292 -1.84 27.41 18.69
C TRP A 292 -2.59 28.39 17.76
N SER A 293 -2.00 28.86 16.65
CA SER A 293 -2.57 29.92 15.81
C SER A 293 -2.07 29.82 14.36
N THR A 294 -2.69 28.98 13.51
CA THR A 294 -2.20 28.78 12.12
C THR A 294 -3.22 28.32 11.08
N GLU A 295 -4.53 28.59 11.21
CA GLU A 295 -5.54 28.21 10.18
C GLU A 295 -5.23 28.72 8.75
N HIS A 296 -4.33 29.69 8.60
CA HIS A 296 -3.98 30.29 7.32
C HIS A 296 -2.60 29.95 6.75
N ARG A 297 -1.75 29.19 7.46
CA ARG A 297 -0.38 28.88 6.97
C ARG A 297 -0.36 27.52 6.26
N LYS A 298 -0.31 27.54 4.93
CA LYS A 298 -0.18 26.37 4.03
C LYS A 298 0.61 26.71 2.77
N TYR A 299 1.11 25.69 2.10
CA TYR A 299 1.62 25.74 0.74
C TYR A 299 0.52 25.32 -0.25
N LYS A 300 0.74 25.55 -1.54
CA LYS A 300 -0.20 25.18 -2.60
C LYS A 300 0.39 24.05 -3.45
N PHE A 301 -0.42 23.03 -3.73
CA PHE A 301 -0.11 22.03 -4.76
C PHE A 301 -0.51 22.58 -6.14
N GLY A 302 0.15 22.09 -7.19
CA GLY A 302 -0.30 22.29 -8.57
C GLY A 302 -1.24 21.18 -9.01
N TYR A 303 -2.02 21.42 -10.07
CA TYR A 303 -2.93 20.43 -10.63
C TYR A 303 -2.92 20.52 -12.16
N PHE A 304 -2.81 19.38 -12.81
CA PHE A 304 -2.95 19.27 -14.26
C PHE A 304 -3.66 17.97 -14.64
N ASN A 305 -4.08 17.83 -15.89
CA ASN A 305 -4.78 16.64 -16.37
C ASN A 305 -3.89 15.86 -17.33
N GLU A 306 -3.80 14.55 -17.13
CA GLU A 306 -3.16 13.63 -18.06
C GLU A 306 -4.14 12.49 -18.38
N ALA A 307 -4.52 12.35 -19.66
CA ALA A 307 -5.43 11.31 -20.13
C ALA A 307 -6.71 11.15 -19.29
N GLY A 308 -7.28 12.25 -18.79
CA GLY A 308 -8.49 12.21 -17.97
C GLY A 308 -8.24 11.87 -16.50
N VAL A 309 -7.00 11.76 -16.03
CA VAL A 309 -6.62 11.63 -14.63
C VAL A 309 -6.08 12.97 -14.12
N VAL A 310 -6.46 13.38 -12.91
CA VAL A 310 -5.93 14.62 -12.30
C VAL A 310 -4.59 14.31 -11.64
N ILE A 311 -3.52 14.96 -12.07
CA ILE A 311 -2.20 14.84 -11.47
C ILE A 311 -1.99 15.97 -10.47
N ILE A 312 -1.58 15.61 -9.25
CA ILE A 312 -1.32 16.54 -8.15
C ILE A 312 0.19 16.80 -8.09
N ASP A 313 0.60 18.02 -8.40
CA ASP A 313 2.00 18.42 -8.45
C ASP A 313 2.52 18.85 -7.08
N TRP A 314 3.46 18.09 -6.54
CA TRP A 314 4.15 18.37 -5.29
C TRP A 314 5.25 19.42 -5.42
N GLU A 315 5.70 19.74 -6.63
CA GLU A 315 6.85 20.63 -6.86
C GLU A 315 6.70 22.01 -6.19
N PRO A 316 5.57 22.73 -6.30
CA PRO A 316 5.41 24.04 -5.66
C PRO A 316 5.49 23.98 -4.13
N VAL A 317 5.10 22.86 -3.52
CA VAL A 317 5.22 22.62 -2.07
C VAL A 317 6.69 22.51 -1.68
N ILE A 318 7.46 21.65 -2.37
CA ILE A 318 8.89 21.48 -2.08
C ILE A 318 9.67 22.78 -2.30
N ARG A 319 9.40 23.52 -3.38
CA ARG A 319 9.99 24.86 -3.60
C ARG A 319 9.71 25.80 -2.43
N SER A 320 8.50 25.76 -1.89
CA SER A 320 8.11 26.62 -0.77
C SER A 320 8.74 26.19 0.56
N VAL A 321 8.87 24.89 0.80
CA VAL A 321 9.64 24.36 1.95
C VAL A 321 11.09 24.81 1.90
N VAL A 322 11.74 24.74 0.72
CA VAL A 322 13.12 25.23 0.55
C VAL A 322 13.23 26.73 0.82
N LYS A 323 12.26 27.54 0.36
CA LYS A 323 12.23 28.99 0.64
C LYS A 323 12.11 29.27 2.13
N ASP A 324 11.27 28.53 2.84
CA ASP A 324 11.09 28.66 4.29
C ASP A 324 12.37 28.29 5.06
N LEU A 325 13.05 27.22 4.64
CA LEU A 325 14.35 26.85 5.22
C LEU A 325 15.40 27.94 5.02
N LYS A 326 15.49 28.53 3.82
CA LYS A 326 16.39 29.65 3.54
C LYS A 326 16.08 30.90 4.37
N ARG A 327 14.81 31.08 4.77
CA ARG A 327 14.35 32.18 5.63
C ARG A 327 14.51 31.88 7.12
N GLY A 328 15.01 30.70 7.50
CA GLY A 328 15.15 30.29 8.90
C GLY A 328 13.82 30.02 9.61
N VAL A 329 12.76 29.67 8.88
CA VAL A 329 11.47 29.29 9.48
C VAL A 329 11.65 28.03 10.34
N LYS A 330 11.08 28.03 11.54
CA LYS A 330 11.23 26.93 12.50
C LYS A 330 10.61 25.63 11.96
N LYS A 331 11.25 24.49 12.21
CA LYS A 331 10.80 23.16 11.73
C LYS A 331 9.34 22.83 12.10
N PRO A 332 8.85 23.09 13.33
CA PRO A 332 7.45 22.84 13.67
C PRO A 332 6.47 23.65 12.81
N GLU A 333 6.81 24.89 12.46
CA GLU A 333 5.98 25.71 11.57
C GLU A 333 5.93 25.14 10.15
N ILE A 334 7.07 24.70 9.61
CA ILE A 334 7.12 24.05 8.30
C ILE A 334 6.28 22.76 8.31
N SER A 335 6.36 21.97 9.38
CA SER A 335 5.57 20.74 9.53
C SER A 335 4.06 21.05 9.53
N VAL A 336 3.61 22.04 10.29
CA VAL A 336 2.21 22.51 10.29
C VAL A 336 1.78 22.95 8.89
N LYS A 337 2.58 23.79 8.23
CA LYS A 337 2.29 24.26 6.87
C LYS A 337 2.15 23.09 5.90
N PHE A 338 3.03 22.11 5.97
CA PHE A 338 3.00 20.93 5.10
C PHE A 338 1.74 20.08 5.33
N HIS A 339 1.40 19.76 6.59
CA HIS A 339 0.19 19.00 6.90
C HIS A 339 -1.09 19.73 6.49
N ASN A 340 -1.16 21.04 6.73
CA ASN A 340 -2.29 21.87 6.26
C ASN A 340 -2.39 21.91 4.73
N SER A 341 -1.25 21.86 4.03
CA SER A 341 -1.22 21.78 2.55
C SER A 341 -1.81 20.47 2.06
N ILE A 342 -1.56 19.36 2.74
CA ILE A 342 -2.15 18.06 2.41
C ILE A 342 -3.66 18.09 2.63
N CYS A 343 -4.13 18.69 3.74
CA CYS A 343 -5.57 18.84 3.98
C CYS A 343 -6.25 19.63 2.86
N ASP A 344 -5.66 20.77 2.49
CA ASP A 344 -6.16 21.59 1.40
C ASP A 344 -6.12 20.85 0.05
N MET A 345 -5.05 20.09 -0.19
CA MET A 345 -4.91 19.30 -1.41
C MET A 345 -5.99 18.24 -1.54
N ILE A 346 -6.29 17.52 -0.45
CA ILE A 346 -7.38 16.53 -0.42
C ILE A 346 -8.71 17.22 -0.74
N LYS A 347 -8.97 18.38 -0.11
CA LYS A 347 -10.19 19.16 -0.32
C LYS A 347 -10.34 19.57 -1.79
N GLU A 348 -9.30 20.15 -2.40
CA GLU A 348 -9.32 20.54 -3.81
C GLU A 348 -9.50 19.34 -4.75
N ALA A 349 -8.78 18.24 -4.52
CA ALA A 349 -8.91 17.02 -5.31
C ALA A 349 -10.33 16.44 -5.22
N CYS A 350 -10.91 16.37 -4.02
CA CYS A 350 -12.30 15.93 -3.82
C CYS A 350 -13.29 16.84 -4.55
N ASN A 351 -13.09 18.16 -4.53
CA ASN A 351 -13.95 19.11 -5.22
C ASN A 351 -13.88 18.95 -6.75
N LEU A 352 -12.67 18.78 -7.32
CA LEU A 352 -12.48 18.50 -8.74
C LEU A 352 -13.19 17.19 -9.14
N LEU A 353 -13.03 16.13 -8.35
CA LEU A 353 -13.65 14.83 -8.61
C LEU A 353 -15.18 14.89 -8.43
N ARG A 354 -15.70 15.57 -7.41
CA ARG A 354 -17.14 15.78 -7.21
C ARG A 354 -17.76 16.51 -8.39
N LYS A 355 -17.13 17.57 -8.88
CA LYS A 355 -17.62 18.34 -10.03
C LYS A 355 -17.81 17.45 -11.26
N ARG A 356 -16.85 16.56 -11.50
CA ARG A 356 -16.81 15.66 -12.66
C ARG A 356 -17.70 14.43 -12.53
N TYR A 357 -17.67 13.75 -11.39
CA TYR A 357 -18.33 12.44 -11.21
C TYR A 357 -19.64 12.52 -10.42
N LYS A 358 -19.98 13.69 -9.87
CA LYS A 358 -21.20 13.94 -9.07
C LYS A 358 -21.31 13.03 -7.84
N ILE A 359 -20.19 12.83 -7.14
CA ILE A 359 -20.10 11.99 -5.95
C ILE A 359 -19.83 12.85 -4.71
N GLY A 360 -20.66 12.71 -3.67
CA GLY A 360 -20.52 13.39 -2.38
C GLY A 360 -20.01 12.51 -1.23
N LYS A 361 -19.87 11.20 -1.44
CA LYS A 361 -19.36 10.26 -0.43
C LYS A 361 -17.84 10.11 -0.57
N VAL A 362 -17.10 10.21 0.52
CA VAL A 362 -15.64 10.06 0.55
C VAL A 362 -15.23 8.98 1.53
N CYS A 363 -14.50 7.97 1.06
CA CYS A 363 -13.86 6.95 1.90
C CYS A 363 -12.38 7.27 2.05
N MET A 364 -11.86 7.32 3.27
CA MET A 364 -10.44 7.55 3.55
C MET A 364 -9.82 6.28 4.14
N SER A 365 -8.77 5.79 3.49
CA SER A 365 -8.03 4.59 3.91
C SER A 365 -6.53 4.72 3.58
N GLY A 366 -5.73 3.78 4.09
CA GLY A 366 -4.27 3.76 3.94
C GLY A 366 -3.54 4.19 5.20
N GLY A 367 -2.28 3.77 5.32
CA GLY A 367 -1.46 3.96 6.52
C GLY A 367 -1.23 5.42 6.93
N VAL A 368 -1.27 6.37 5.98
CA VAL A 368 -1.02 7.80 6.26
C VAL A 368 -2.12 8.41 7.13
N PHE A 369 -3.36 7.91 7.06
CA PHE A 369 -4.47 8.40 7.91
C PHE A 369 -4.38 7.93 9.37
N GLN A 370 -3.32 7.21 9.77
CA GLN A 370 -2.97 7.04 11.18
C GLN A 370 -2.44 8.34 11.82
N ASN A 371 -2.01 9.30 11.00
CA ASN A 371 -1.60 10.63 11.45
C ASN A 371 -2.81 11.36 12.07
N LYS A 372 -2.76 11.58 13.39
CA LYS A 372 -3.84 12.16 14.19
C LYS A 372 -4.08 13.62 13.82
N TYR A 373 -3.02 14.38 13.56
CA TYR A 373 -3.16 15.78 13.14
C TYR A 373 -3.91 15.89 11.81
N LEU A 374 -3.50 15.11 10.80
CA LEU A 374 -4.11 15.08 9.48
C LEU A 374 -5.57 14.62 9.57
N SER A 375 -5.82 13.46 10.18
CA SER A 375 -7.15 12.85 10.27
C SER A 375 -8.11 13.70 11.10
N GLY A 376 -7.63 14.35 12.17
CA GLY A 376 -8.43 15.28 12.98
C GLY A 376 -8.84 16.55 12.25
N ARG A 377 -8.02 17.04 11.29
CA ARG A 377 -8.32 18.26 10.53
C ARG A 377 -9.10 18.03 9.24
N ILE A 378 -8.78 16.97 8.49
CA ILE A 378 -9.36 16.81 7.15
C ILE A 378 -10.87 16.55 7.18
N LYS A 379 -11.36 15.79 8.17
CA LYS A 379 -12.78 15.44 8.24
C LYS A 379 -13.68 16.68 8.37
N PRO A 380 -13.48 17.58 9.37
CA PRO A 380 -14.27 18.81 9.45
C PRO A 380 -14.18 19.70 8.21
N ILE A 381 -13.00 19.78 7.57
CA ILE A 381 -12.80 20.56 6.34
C ILE A 381 -13.70 20.05 5.22
N LEU A 382 -13.74 18.74 4.99
CA LEU A 382 -14.57 18.17 3.92
C LEU A 382 -16.06 18.16 4.27
N GLU A 383 -16.42 17.96 5.54
CA GLU A 383 -17.83 18.06 5.98
C GLU A 383 -18.38 19.47 5.74
N LYS A 384 -17.59 20.52 5.99
CA LYS A 384 -17.95 21.92 5.68
C LYS A 384 -18.15 22.16 4.17
N GLU A 385 -17.44 21.43 3.32
CA GLU A 385 -17.63 21.46 1.85
C GLU A 385 -18.85 20.65 1.39
N GLY A 386 -19.57 19.99 2.31
CA GLY A 386 -20.78 19.21 2.03
C GLY A 386 -20.50 17.76 1.59
N PHE A 387 -19.38 17.17 2.00
CA PHE A 387 -19.09 15.75 1.78
C PHE A 387 -19.54 14.87 2.96
N ASN A 388 -19.94 13.64 2.66
CA ASN A 388 -20.17 12.59 3.65
C ASN A 388 -18.88 11.77 3.80
N ILE A 389 -18.22 11.88 4.95
CA ILE A 389 -16.90 11.29 5.18
C ILE A 389 -17.01 9.97 5.93
N TYR A 390 -16.29 8.97 5.42
CA TYR A 390 -16.25 7.63 5.97
C TYR A 390 -14.80 7.22 6.22
N VAL A 391 -14.54 6.78 7.45
CA VAL A 391 -13.29 6.21 7.93
C VAL A 391 -13.59 4.85 8.55
N HIS A 392 -12.58 4.00 8.70
CA HIS A 392 -12.76 2.70 9.35
C HIS A 392 -13.22 2.83 10.81
N LYS A 393 -14.04 1.88 11.26
CA LYS A 393 -14.66 1.80 12.58
C LYS A 393 -14.24 0.54 13.34
N ASN A 394 -14.26 -0.62 12.68
CA ASN A 394 -14.01 -1.92 13.33
C ASN A 394 -12.69 -2.55 12.90
N ILE A 395 -12.10 -2.07 11.81
CA ILE A 395 -10.81 -2.55 11.28
C ILE A 395 -9.83 -1.38 11.14
N PRO A 396 -8.51 -1.64 11.07
CA PRO A 396 -7.56 -0.55 10.91
C PRO A 396 -7.54 0.01 9.47
N THR A 397 -7.15 1.28 9.34
CA THR A 397 -6.96 1.97 8.04
C THR A 397 -5.70 1.53 7.28
N HIS A 398 -4.73 0.92 7.98
CA HIS A 398 -3.49 0.43 7.39
C HIS A 398 -3.64 -1.01 6.88
N ASP A 399 -2.55 -1.61 6.39
CA ASP A 399 -2.49 -2.96 5.79
C ASP A 399 -3.18 -4.11 6.53
N GLY A 400 -3.43 -3.97 7.83
CA GLY A 400 -4.17 -4.98 8.59
C GLY A 400 -5.66 -5.04 8.22
N GLY A 401 -6.19 -4.02 7.55
CA GLY A 401 -7.58 -3.94 7.10
C GLY A 401 -7.81 -4.47 5.68
N ILE A 402 -6.77 -4.65 4.87
CA ILE A 402 -6.96 -4.87 3.42
C ILE A 402 -7.52 -6.25 3.10
N ALA A 403 -7.30 -7.26 3.96
CA ALA A 403 -7.81 -8.61 3.73
C ALA A 403 -9.35 -8.64 3.63
N LEU A 404 -10.06 -7.75 4.34
CA LEU A 404 -11.51 -7.61 4.20
C LEU A 404 -11.89 -7.10 2.79
N GLY A 405 -11.19 -6.07 2.32
CA GLY A 405 -11.41 -5.50 0.99
C GLY A 405 -11.09 -6.47 -0.13
N GLN A 406 -9.97 -7.20 -0.02
CA GLN A 406 -9.61 -8.28 -0.94
C GLN A 406 -10.70 -9.35 -1.03
N ALA A 407 -11.23 -9.80 0.11
CA ALA A 407 -12.27 -10.83 0.13
C ALA A 407 -13.56 -10.37 -0.55
N VAL A 408 -13.94 -9.11 -0.36
CA VAL A 408 -15.11 -8.51 -0.99
C VAL A 408 -14.92 -8.34 -2.50
N LEU A 409 -13.76 -7.83 -2.93
CA LEU A 409 -13.48 -7.62 -4.36
C LEU A 409 -13.34 -8.95 -5.12
N ALA A 410 -12.81 -9.99 -4.49
CA ALA A 410 -12.66 -11.31 -5.11
C ALA A 410 -13.99 -12.06 -5.34
N ASN A 411 -15.09 -11.59 -4.75
CA ASN A 411 -16.43 -12.14 -4.99
C ASN A 411 -17.05 -11.69 -6.32
N LEU A 412 -16.48 -10.67 -6.97
CA LEU A 412 -17.04 -10.02 -8.15
C LEU A 412 -16.90 -10.86 -9.43
#